data_AF-A0A2I2G3S6-F1
#
_entry.id   AF-A0A2I2G3S6-F1
#
_cell.length_a   1.000
_cell.length_b   1.000
_cell.length_c   1.000
_cell.angle_alpha   90.00
_cell.angle_beta   90.00
_cell.angle_gamma   90.00
#
_symmetry.space_group_name_H-M   'P 1'
#
loop_
_entity.id
_entity.type
_entity.pdbx_description
1 polymer ?
#
loop_
_entity_poly.entity_id
_entity_poly.type
_entity_poly.pdbx_seq_one_letter_code
_entity_poly.pdbx_strand_id
1 'polypeptide(L)'
;MDHVPGITYIEAPLTTLRCASWQEQAVSDLARLAVLLRGLPSRFTNAITQILEDLPMIFLPTYPLVLSHADLCEMNIIVNPEAGGINGIIDWADAKVLPFGMSLWGLRNMLGIMDSKGWHYHENAPRLEGLFWETFYQSVGMVFGDGKRAIQVAERAGLLLRYGFTWEDGVVERPVSEQDSSMRYLDAFLPGLEI
;
A
#
# COMPACT_ATOMS: atom_id res chain seq x y z
N MET A 1 26.87 -4.20 7.74
CA MET A 1 26.38 -2.82 7.91
C MET A 1 26.75 -2.41 9.30
N ASP A 2 27.29 -1.22 9.48
CA ASP A 2 27.60 -0.72 10.83
C ASP A 2 26.29 -0.24 11.47
N HIS A 3 25.99 -0.74 12.67
CA HIS A 3 24.78 -0.40 13.41
C HIS A 3 24.88 1.03 13.98
N VAL A 4 23.80 1.81 13.84
CA VAL A 4 23.67 3.15 14.40
C VAL A 4 23.42 3.05 15.91
N PRO A 5 24.20 3.74 16.76
CA PRO A 5 23.99 3.73 18.21
C PRO A 5 22.58 4.20 18.59
N GLY A 6 21.89 3.44 19.46
CA GLY A 6 20.55 3.78 19.94
C GLY A 6 19.39 3.23 19.10
N ILE A 7 19.67 2.58 17.96
CA ILE A 7 18.67 1.86 17.17
C ILE A 7 18.74 0.37 17.51
N THR A 8 17.59 -0.20 17.90
CA THR A 8 17.46 -1.65 18.08
C THR A 8 17.24 -2.29 16.72
N TYR A 9 18.22 -3.08 16.27
CA TYR A 9 18.11 -3.86 15.05
C TYR A 9 17.53 -5.22 15.39
N ILE A 10 16.40 -5.56 14.78
CA ILE A 10 15.83 -6.91 14.86
C ILE A 10 16.29 -7.67 13.62
N GLU A 11 17.27 -8.56 13.81
CA GLU A 11 17.62 -9.55 12.80
C GLU A 11 16.74 -10.79 12.98
N ALA A 12 15.66 -10.86 12.20
CA ALA A 12 14.82 -12.06 12.13
C ALA A 12 15.29 -12.94 10.96
N PRO A 13 15.73 -14.18 11.19
CA PRO A 13 16.04 -15.09 10.10
C PRO A 13 14.79 -15.33 9.25
N LEU A 14 14.85 -15.11 7.94
CA LEU A 14 13.73 -15.36 7.01
C LEU A 14 13.15 -16.79 7.16
N THR A 15 13.95 -17.74 7.63
CA THR A 15 13.56 -19.13 7.93
C THR A 15 12.59 -19.29 9.10
N THR A 16 12.44 -18.28 9.96
CA THR A 16 11.49 -18.31 11.11
C THR A 16 10.09 -17.79 10.75
N LEU A 17 9.94 -17.14 9.59
CA LEU A 17 8.66 -16.74 9.03
C LEU A 17 8.00 -17.97 8.38
N ARG A 18 7.11 -18.67 9.10
CA ARG A 18 6.37 -19.79 8.52
C ARG A 18 5.44 -19.27 7.42
N CYS A 19 5.66 -19.70 6.18
CA CYS A 19 4.90 -19.28 4.99
C CYS A 19 3.36 -19.34 5.17
N ALA A 20 2.85 -20.36 5.87
CA ALA A 20 1.42 -20.57 6.05
C ALA A 20 0.71 -19.50 6.89
N SER A 21 1.32 -19.00 7.97
CA SER A 21 0.66 -18.04 8.86
C SER A 21 0.48 -16.66 8.20
N TRP A 22 1.40 -16.27 7.31
CA TRP A 22 1.30 -15.01 6.57
C TRP A 22 0.28 -15.09 5.44
N GLN A 23 0.20 -16.24 4.76
CA GLN A 23 -0.82 -16.47 3.73
C GLN A 23 -2.23 -16.44 4.33
N GLU A 24 -2.43 -17.04 5.51
CA GLU A 24 -3.71 -17.00 6.22
C GLU A 24 -4.11 -15.56 6.60
N GLN A 25 -3.17 -14.76 7.11
CA GLN A 25 -3.44 -13.36 7.45
C GLN A 25 -3.72 -12.51 6.20
N ALA A 26 -2.94 -12.65 5.13
CA ALA A 26 -3.13 -11.89 3.89
C ALA A 26 -4.47 -12.24 3.23
N VAL A 27 -4.87 -13.52 3.23
CA VAL A 27 -6.18 -13.97 2.76
C VAL A 27 -7.29 -13.40 3.65
N SER A 28 -7.11 -13.41 4.97
CA SER A 28 -8.09 -12.82 5.90
C SER A 28 -8.25 -11.32 5.70
N ASP A 29 -7.15 -10.59 5.51
CA ASP A 29 -7.16 -9.15 5.23
C ASP A 29 -7.89 -8.89 3.90
N LEU A 30 -7.60 -9.66 2.85
CA LEU A 30 -8.22 -9.48 1.53
C LEU A 30 -9.69 -9.92 1.47
N ALA A 31 -10.13 -10.84 2.33
CA ALA A 31 -11.55 -11.19 2.48
C ALA A 31 -12.39 -9.98 2.94
N ARG A 32 -11.78 -8.99 3.60
CA ARG A 32 -12.44 -7.75 4.02
C ARG A 32 -12.85 -6.86 2.84
N LEU A 33 -12.28 -7.05 1.65
CA LEU A 33 -12.72 -6.34 0.44
C LEU A 33 -14.19 -6.65 0.09
N ALA A 34 -14.68 -7.85 0.42
CA ALA A 34 -16.09 -8.18 0.25
C ALA A 34 -17.00 -7.39 1.21
N VAL A 35 -16.49 -6.98 2.38
CA VAL A 35 -17.20 -6.07 3.30
C VAL A 35 -17.28 -4.67 2.68
N LEU A 36 -16.18 -4.18 2.11
CA LEU A 36 -16.14 -2.90 1.40
C LEU A 36 -17.06 -2.85 0.19
N LEU A 37 -17.16 -3.93 -0.58
CA LEU A 37 -18.09 -4.03 -1.72
C LEU A 37 -19.55 -3.75 -1.30
N ARG A 38 -19.94 -4.15 -0.09
CA ARG A 38 -21.30 -3.93 0.46
C ARG A 38 -21.44 -2.60 1.21
N GLY A 39 -20.35 -2.10 1.79
CA GLY A 39 -20.36 -0.95 2.69
C GLY A 39 -20.05 0.39 2.02
N LEU A 40 -19.29 0.39 0.91
CA LEU A 40 -18.90 1.60 0.22
C LEU A 40 -19.97 2.08 -0.78
N PRO A 41 -19.99 3.39 -1.11
CA PRO A 41 -20.88 3.93 -2.14
C PRO A 41 -20.77 3.21 -3.48
N SER A 42 -21.90 3.12 -4.20
CA SER A 42 -22.02 2.35 -5.46
C SER A 42 -21.05 2.78 -6.57
N ARG A 43 -20.52 4.01 -6.51
CA ARG A 43 -19.48 4.48 -7.43
C ARG A 43 -18.19 3.65 -7.39
N PHE A 44 -17.92 2.95 -6.28
CA PHE A 44 -16.75 2.07 -6.14
C PHE A 44 -17.03 0.61 -6.49
N THR A 45 -18.30 0.22 -6.67
CA THR A 45 -18.69 -1.19 -6.88
C THR A 45 -17.92 -1.83 -8.04
N ASN A 46 -17.85 -1.16 -9.21
CA ASN A 46 -17.14 -1.71 -10.37
C ASN A 46 -15.64 -1.88 -10.10
N ALA A 47 -15.00 -0.90 -9.45
CA ALA A 47 -13.59 -0.97 -9.12
C ALA A 47 -13.28 -2.13 -8.16
N ILE A 48 -14.09 -2.28 -7.10
CA ILE A 48 -13.92 -3.35 -6.10
C ILE A 48 -14.18 -4.72 -6.73
N THR A 49 -15.24 -4.86 -7.55
CA THR A 49 -15.53 -6.11 -8.26
C THR A 49 -14.36 -6.52 -9.15
N GLN A 50 -13.82 -5.59 -9.94
CA GLN A 50 -12.67 -5.90 -10.81
C GLN A 50 -11.44 -6.33 -10.00
N ILE A 51 -11.17 -5.70 -8.85
CA ILE A 51 -10.08 -6.09 -7.96
C ILE A 51 -10.31 -7.49 -7.39
N LEU A 52 -11.54 -7.83 -7.02
CA LEU A 52 -11.92 -9.17 -6.53
C LEU A 52 -11.76 -10.25 -7.62
N GLU A 53 -12.05 -9.92 -8.87
CA GLU A 53 -11.88 -10.84 -10.01
C GLU A 53 -10.40 -11.08 -10.34
N ASP A 54 -9.57 -10.04 -10.27
CA ASP A 54 -8.15 -10.11 -10.60
C ASP A 54 -7.26 -10.53 -9.40
N LEU A 55 -7.83 -10.59 -8.20
CA LEU A 55 -7.14 -10.96 -6.95
C LEU A 55 -6.33 -12.25 -6.99
N PRO A 56 -6.73 -13.33 -7.69
CA PRO A 56 -5.91 -14.53 -7.82
C PRO A 56 -4.50 -14.27 -8.38
N MET A 57 -4.29 -13.21 -9.15
CA MET A 57 -2.99 -12.87 -9.75
C MET A 57 -1.90 -12.61 -8.71
N ILE A 58 -2.25 -12.05 -7.55
CA ILE A 58 -1.31 -11.69 -6.49
C ILE A 58 -1.04 -12.84 -5.51
N PHE A 59 -1.69 -14.00 -5.73
CA PHE A 59 -1.47 -15.25 -5.00
C PHE A 59 -0.74 -16.33 -5.82
N LEU A 60 -0.37 -16.02 -7.06
CA LEU A 60 0.43 -16.94 -7.87
C LEU A 60 1.78 -17.22 -7.17
N PRO A 61 2.32 -18.45 -7.22
CA PRO A 61 3.61 -18.77 -6.61
C PRO A 61 4.79 -17.91 -7.10
N THR A 62 4.64 -17.28 -8.26
CA THR A 62 5.63 -16.39 -8.88
C THR A 62 5.49 -14.93 -8.43
N TYR A 63 4.41 -14.56 -7.73
CA TYR A 63 4.20 -13.20 -7.28
C TYR A 63 4.99 -12.94 -5.97
N PRO A 64 5.75 -11.84 -5.89
CA PRO A 64 6.63 -11.61 -4.74
C PRO A 64 5.83 -11.25 -3.48
N LEU A 65 6.10 -12.00 -2.41
CA LEU A 65 5.77 -11.59 -1.04
C LEU A 65 6.95 -10.79 -0.47
N VAL A 66 6.66 -9.64 0.14
CA VAL A 66 7.66 -8.72 0.67
C VAL A 66 7.32 -8.30 2.08
N LEU A 67 8.34 -7.93 2.86
CA LEU A 67 8.11 -7.23 4.13
C LEU A 67 7.59 -5.83 3.83
N SER A 68 6.31 -5.60 4.10
CA SER A 68 5.63 -4.32 3.94
C SER A 68 5.60 -3.57 5.27
N HIS A 69 5.87 -2.26 5.25
CA HIS A 69 5.88 -1.40 6.43
C HIS A 69 4.51 -1.25 7.10
N ALA A 70 3.42 -1.38 6.32
CA ALA A 70 2.01 -1.18 6.73
C ALA A 70 1.63 0.22 7.25
N ASP A 71 2.59 1.08 7.59
CA ASP A 71 2.36 2.51 7.90
C ASP A 71 3.44 3.43 7.28
N LEU A 72 3.77 3.25 5.99
CA LEU A 72 4.80 4.08 5.36
C LEU A 72 4.24 5.47 5.04
N CYS A 73 4.74 6.49 5.73
CA CYS A 73 4.46 7.91 5.47
C CYS A 73 5.72 8.77 5.63
N GLU A 74 5.63 10.05 5.29
CA GLU A 74 6.72 11.02 5.32
C GLU A 74 7.36 11.12 6.71
N MET A 75 6.56 10.96 7.78
CA MET A 75 7.06 11.00 9.16
C MET A 75 7.95 9.81 9.52
N ASN A 76 7.83 8.70 8.78
CA ASN A 76 8.57 7.46 9.00
C ASN A 76 9.81 7.34 8.10
N ILE A 77 10.15 8.40 7.34
CA ILE A 77 11.30 8.45 6.43
C ILE A 77 12.31 9.47 6.95
N ILE A 78 13.50 9.00 7.30
CA ILE A 78 14.62 9.86 7.69
C ILE A 78 15.41 10.20 6.43
N VAL A 79 15.55 11.49 6.15
CA VAL A 79 16.33 11.99 5.00
C VAL A 79 17.63 12.68 5.44
N ASN A 80 18.64 12.65 4.59
CA ASN A 80 19.83 13.46 4.77
C ASN A 80 19.57 14.89 4.25
N PRO A 81 19.57 15.93 5.11
CA PRO A 81 19.27 17.29 4.66
C PRO A 81 20.39 17.91 3.80
N GLU A 82 21.64 17.45 3.93
CA GLU A 82 22.78 18.01 3.19
C GLU A 82 23.00 17.33 1.85
N ALA A 83 23.02 15.99 1.83
CA ALA A 83 23.29 15.20 0.63
C ALA A 83 22.02 14.80 -0.14
N GLY A 84 20.85 14.93 0.48
CA GLY A 84 19.61 14.30 0.00
C GLY A 84 19.61 12.78 0.21
N GLY A 85 18.50 12.14 -0.13
CA GLY A 85 18.34 10.68 -0.05
C GLY A 85 17.80 10.19 1.30
N ILE A 86 17.38 8.92 1.31
CA ILE A 86 16.79 8.24 2.46
C ILE A 86 17.93 7.61 3.29
N ASN A 87 18.07 8.04 4.54
CA ASN A 87 19.00 7.47 5.52
C ASN A 87 18.39 6.32 6.33
N GLY A 88 17.06 6.27 6.44
CA GLY A 88 16.39 5.23 7.18
C GLY A 88 14.88 5.27 7.06
N ILE A 89 14.26 4.14 7.35
CA ILE A 89 12.82 3.98 7.53
C ILE A 89 12.62 3.47 8.96
N ILE A 90 11.74 4.11 9.72
CA ILE A 90 11.49 3.83 11.14
C ILE A 90 10.02 3.48 11.39
N ASP A 91 9.72 3.02 12.60
CA ASP A 91 8.37 2.63 13.04
C ASP A 91 7.78 1.38 12.34
N TRP A 92 8.54 0.29 12.39
CA TRP A 92 8.16 -1.00 11.81
C TRP A 92 7.17 -1.81 12.67
N ALA A 93 6.48 -1.20 13.63
CA ALA A 93 5.63 -1.92 14.59
C ALA A 93 4.50 -2.71 13.92
N ASP A 94 3.96 -2.20 12.81
CA ASP A 94 2.86 -2.82 12.05
C ASP A 94 3.34 -3.66 10.84
N ALA A 95 4.65 -3.84 10.70
CA ALA A 95 5.22 -4.48 9.52
C ALA A 95 4.72 -5.93 9.34
N LYS A 96 4.38 -6.28 8.11
CA LYS A 96 3.85 -7.61 7.76
C LYS A 96 4.28 -8.06 6.38
N VAL A 97 4.36 -9.37 6.19
CA VAL A 97 4.63 -9.96 4.88
C VAL A 97 3.35 -9.94 4.05
N LEU A 98 3.37 -9.24 2.91
CA LEU A 98 2.23 -9.08 2.01
C LEU A 98 2.66 -9.23 0.55
N PRO A 99 1.71 -9.48 -0.37
CA PRO A 99 1.96 -9.28 -1.80
C PRO A 99 2.54 -7.87 -2.04
N PHE A 100 3.63 -7.80 -2.81
CA PHE A 100 4.20 -6.51 -3.20
C PHE A 100 3.12 -5.60 -3.81
N GLY A 101 3.19 -4.30 -3.57
CA GLY A 101 2.18 -3.35 -4.05
C GLY A 101 1.14 -2.95 -3.00
N MET A 102 0.84 -3.81 -2.02
CA MET A 102 -0.18 -3.54 -0.98
C MET A 102 0.10 -2.29 -0.12
N SER A 103 1.32 -1.78 -0.10
CA SER A 103 1.69 -0.53 0.61
C SER A 103 2.06 0.64 -0.31
N LEU A 104 1.80 0.54 -1.63
CA LEU A 104 2.07 1.64 -2.57
C LEU A 104 1.14 2.85 -2.37
N TRP A 105 0.09 2.73 -1.55
CA TRP A 105 -0.65 3.89 -1.07
C TRP A 105 0.25 4.91 -0.34
N GLY A 106 1.36 4.48 0.28
CA GLY A 106 2.33 5.40 0.88
C GLY A 106 3.05 6.24 -0.17
N LEU A 107 3.40 5.65 -1.33
CA LEU A 107 3.93 6.39 -2.48
C LEU A 107 2.91 7.39 -3.00
N ARG A 108 1.64 6.98 -3.16
CA ARG A 108 0.56 7.87 -3.59
C ARG A 108 0.45 9.10 -2.69
N ASN A 109 0.54 8.90 -1.38
CA ASN A 109 0.51 10.00 -0.41
C ASN A 109 1.66 10.98 -0.60
N MET A 110 2.88 10.49 -0.83
CA MET A 110 4.05 11.35 -1.04
C MET A 110 4.00 12.19 -2.32
N LEU A 111 3.08 11.89 -3.24
CA LEU A 111 2.91 12.60 -4.51
C LEU A 111 1.94 13.79 -4.43
N GLY A 112 1.34 14.04 -3.27
CA GLY A 112 0.40 15.15 -3.12
C GLY A 112 0.01 15.42 -1.69
N ILE A 113 -1.03 16.23 -1.54
CA ILE A 113 -1.57 16.63 -0.23
C ILE A 113 -3.09 16.59 -0.26
N MET A 114 -3.68 16.18 0.87
CA MET A 114 -5.12 16.27 1.10
C MET A 114 -5.42 17.56 1.88
N ASP A 115 -6.34 18.39 1.36
CA ASP A 115 -6.85 19.56 2.07
C ASP A 115 -8.40 19.58 2.16
N SER A 116 -8.97 20.70 2.60
CA SER A 116 -10.41 20.86 2.73
C SER A 116 -11.17 20.83 1.40
N LYS A 117 -10.51 21.05 0.27
CA LYS A 117 -11.04 21.02 -1.10
C LYS A 117 -10.81 19.67 -1.80
N GLY A 118 -9.92 18.83 -1.29
CA GLY A 118 -9.68 17.48 -1.80
C GLY A 118 -8.20 17.17 -1.97
N TRP A 119 -7.91 16.19 -2.82
CA TRP A 119 -6.55 15.78 -3.16
C TRP A 119 -5.92 16.72 -4.18
N HIS A 120 -4.68 17.14 -3.94
CA HIS A 120 -3.89 17.96 -4.85
C HIS A 120 -2.53 17.31 -5.08
N TYR A 121 -2.22 16.96 -6.32
CA TYR A 121 -0.89 16.49 -6.69
C TYR A 121 0.12 17.64 -6.65
N HIS A 122 1.34 17.33 -6.24
CA HIS A 122 2.46 18.24 -6.44
C HIS A 122 2.73 18.44 -7.94
N GLU A 123 3.22 19.61 -8.34
CA GLU A 123 3.46 19.94 -9.75
C GLU A 123 4.39 18.93 -10.46
N ASN A 124 5.34 18.36 -9.71
CA ASN A 124 6.31 17.38 -10.19
C ASN A 124 5.87 15.92 -9.99
N ALA A 125 4.66 15.65 -9.48
CA ALA A 125 4.20 14.30 -9.16
C ALA A 125 4.29 13.30 -10.34
N PRO A 126 3.88 13.63 -11.58
CA PRO A 126 4.00 12.69 -12.71
C PRO A 126 5.46 12.32 -13.01
N ARG A 127 6.38 13.27 -12.86
CA ARG A 127 7.81 13.03 -13.05
C ARG A 127 8.37 12.14 -11.94
N LEU A 128 7.99 12.38 -10.68
CA LEU A 128 8.45 11.59 -9.53
C LEU A 128 7.91 10.16 -9.57
N GLU A 129 6.63 9.98 -9.92
CA GLU A 129 6.05 8.65 -10.11
C GLU A 129 6.75 7.88 -11.24
N GLY A 130 7.03 8.56 -12.37
CA GLY A 130 7.80 7.98 -13.47
C GLY A 130 9.20 7.53 -13.05
N LEU A 131 9.93 8.38 -12.31
CA LEU A 131 11.26 8.07 -11.79
C LEU A 131 11.23 6.90 -10.79
N PHE A 132 10.22 6.84 -9.93
CA PHE A 132 10.03 5.71 -9.01
C PHE A 132 9.91 4.40 -9.80
N TRP A 133 9.00 4.34 -10.78
CA TRP A 133 8.78 3.13 -11.54
C TRP A 133 9.98 2.74 -12.41
N GLU A 134 10.64 3.70 -13.05
CA GLU A 134 11.88 3.47 -13.78
C GLU A 134 12.95 2.85 -12.87
N THR A 135 13.22 3.47 -11.73
CA THR A 135 14.22 3.01 -10.76
C THR A 135 13.85 1.63 -10.21
N PHE A 136 12.57 1.40 -9.92
CA PHE A 136 12.07 0.11 -9.45
C PHE A 136 12.33 -0.99 -10.47
N TYR A 137 11.92 -0.80 -11.73
CA TYR A 137 12.14 -1.80 -12.79
C TYR A 137 13.62 -2.03 -13.11
N GLN A 138 14.46 -1.00 -13.01
CA GLN A 138 15.90 -1.17 -13.12
C GLN A 138 16.48 -2.02 -11.97
N SER A 139 15.93 -1.85 -10.76
CA SER A 139 16.42 -2.55 -9.56
C SER A 139 15.97 -4.01 -9.48
N VAL A 140 14.71 -4.30 -9.84
CA VAL A 140 14.16 -5.67 -9.77
C VAL A 140 14.36 -6.47 -11.06
N GLY A 141 14.75 -5.81 -12.15
CA GLY A 141 14.89 -6.42 -13.47
C GLY A 141 13.55 -6.56 -14.21
N MET A 142 13.50 -7.50 -15.16
CA MET A 142 12.32 -7.69 -16.01
C MET A 142 11.11 -8.22 -15.21
N VAL A 143 10.01 -7.48 -15.26
CA VAL A 143 8.69 -7.94 -14.82
C VAL A 143 7.99 -8.58 -16.02
N PHE A 144 7.78 -9.90 -15.98
CA PHE A 144 7.21 -10.68 -17.09
C PHE A 144 5.69 -10.82 -17.00
N GLY A 145 5.06 -11.14 -18.15
CA GLY A 145 3.64 -11.46 -18.26
C GLY A 145 2.75 -10.37 -17.66
N ASP A 146 1.77 -10.78 -16.86
CA ASP A 146 0.82 -9.87 -16.22
C ASP A 146 1.35 -9.23 -14.93
N GLY A 147 2.66 -9.25 -14.69
CA GLY A 147 3.26 -8.78 -13.43
C GLY A 147 2.95 -7.31 -13.11
N LYS A 148 2.94 -6.43 -14.11
CA LYS A 148 2.54 -5.02 -13.91
C LYS A 148 1.08 -4.89 -13.48
N ARG A 149 0.19 -5.65 -14.12
CA ARG A 149 -1.24 -5.69 -13.76
C ARG A 149 -1.42 -6.25 -12.34
N ALA A 150 -0.69 -7.30 -11.98
CA ALA A 150 -0.72 -7.85 -10.63
C ALA A 150 -0.23 -6.82 -9.58
N ILE A 151 0.79 -6.01 -9.88
CA ILE A 151 1.20 -4.88 -9.02
C ILE A 151 0.07 -3.86 -8.85
N GLN A 152 -0.62 -3.50 -9.93
CA GLN A 152 -1.77 -2.58 -9.86
C GLN A 152 -2.93 -3.16 -9.04
N VAL A 153 -3.21 -4.46 -9.15
CA VAL A 153 -4.23 -5.15 -8.34
C VAL A 153 -3.87 -5.09 -6.86
N ALA A 154 -2.63 -5.43 -6.50
CA ALA A 154 -2.15 -5.34 -5.13
C ALA A 154 -2.19 -3.89 -4.60
N GLU A 155 -1.79 -2.91 -5.39
CA GLU A 155 -1.87 -1.49 -5.03
C GLU A 155 -3.30 -1.08 -4.70
N ARG A 156 -4.26 -1.41 -5.56
CA ARG A 156 -5.68 -1.04 -5.38
C ARG A 156 -6.32 -1.77 -4.20
N ALA A 157 -5.99 -3.04 -4.01
CA ALA A 157 -6.41 -3.78 -2.82
C ALA A 157 -5.85 -3.16 -1.54
N GLY A 158 -4.57 -2.78 -1.54
CA GLY A 158 -3.93 -2.06 -0.44
C GLY A 158 -4.57 -0.71 -0.13
N LEU A 159 -4.88 0.08 -1.16
CA LEU A 159 -5.60 1.36 -1.03
C LEU A 159 -6.99 1.18 -0.40
N LEU A 160 -7.75 0.19 -0.85
CA LEU A 160 -9.06 -0.14 -0.29
C LEU A 160 -8.97 -0.56 1.17
N LEU A 161 -8.00 -1.40 1.54
CA LEU A 161 -7.83 -1.81 2.94
C LEU A 161 -7.35 -0.66 3.83
N ARG A 162 -6.53 0.25 3.30
CA ARG A 162 -6.02 1.42 4.05
C ARG A 162 -7.11 2.46 4.31
N TYR A 163 -7.90 2.79 3.29
CA TYR A 163 -8.85 3.92 3.35
C TYR A 163 -10.32 3.53 3.35
N GLY A 164 -10.62 2.25 3.12
CA GLY A 164 -11.99 1.72 3.12
C GLY A 164 -12.58 1.51 4.51
N PHE A 165 -11.74 1.51 5.55
CA PHE A 165 -12.16 1.28 6.93
C PHE A 165 -11.83 2.48 7.82
N THR A 166 -12.62 2.65 8.87
CA THR A 166 -12.40 3.58 9.96
C THR A 166 -12.82 2.95 11.29
N TRP A 167 -12.40 3.54 12.40
CA TRP A 167 -12.75 3.09 13.74
C TRP A 167 -13.85 3.98 14.32
N GLU A 168 -14.98 3.37 14.67
CA GLU A 168 -16.05 3.99 15.43
C GLU A 168 -15.75 3.86 16.93
N ASP A 169 -15.70 5.00 17.62
CA ASP A 169 -15.33 5.15 19.03
C ASP A 169 -13.99 4.47 19.42
N GLY A 170 -13.12 4.19 18.44
CA GLY A 170 -11.87 3.47 18.64
C GLY A 170 -12.02 1.98 18.97
N VAL A 171 -13.25 1.43 18.87
CA VAL A 171 -13.56 0.06 19.30
C VAL A 171 -14.01 -0.81 18.15
N VAL A 172 -14.82 -0.28 17.24
CA VAL A 172 -15.43 -1.06 16.15
C VAL A 172 -14.90 -0.56 14.81
N GLU A 173 -14.25 -1.44 14.08
CA GLU A 173 -13.88 -1.15 12.70
C GLU A 173 -15.10 -1.29 11.79
N ARG A 174 -15.37 -0.27 10.97
CA ARG A 174 -16.47 -0.24 10.00
C ARG A 174 -16.02 0.32 8.65
N PRO A 175 -16.74 0.03 7.55
CA PRO A 175 -16.54 0.73 6.30
C PRO A 175 -16.70 2.25 6.47
N VAL A 176 -15.93 3.02 5.70
CA VAL A 176 -16.03 4.48 5.69
C VAL A 176 -17.35 4.95 5.08
N SER A 177 -17.91 6.01 5.65
CA SER A 177 -19.06 6.72 5.11
C SER A 177 -18.62 8.00 4.41
N GLU A 178 -19.55 8.67 3.72
CA GLU A 178 -19.30 9.95 3.03
C GLU A 178 -18.84 11.08 3.98
N GLN A 179 -19.02 10.93 5.29
CA GLN A 179 -18.61 11.92 6.28
C GLN A 179 -17.16 11.72 6.75
N ASP A 180 -16.60 10.53 6.55
CA ASP A 180 -15.24 10.20 6.98
C ASP A 180 -14.21 10.82 6.01
N SER A 181 -13.15 11.41 6.56
CA SER A 181 -12.09 12.03 5.76
C SER A 181 -11.39 11.04 4.82
N SER A 182 -11.29 9.77 5.22
CA SER A 182 -10.75 8.67 4.41
C SER A 182 -11.48 8.48 3.08
N MET A 183 -12.77 8.83 2.98
CA MET A 183 -13.52 8.75 1.72
C MET A 183 -12.87 9.55 0.60
N ARG A 184 -12.30 10.72 0.93
CA ARG A 184 -11.66 11.60 -0.05
C ARG A 184 -10.44 10.97 -0.70
N TYR A 185 -9.73 10.08 0.01
CA TYR A 185 -8.60 9.33 -0.55
C TYR A 185 -9.07 8.26 -1.53
N LEU A 186 -10.19 7.58 -1.24
CA LEU A 186 -10.78 6.62 -2.17
C LEU A 186 -11.25 7.32 -3.45
N ASP A 187 -11.91 8.47 -3.32
CA ASP A 187 -12.35 9.29 -4.46
C ASP A 187 -11.17 9.80 -5.31
N ALA A 188 -10.03 10.12 -4.67
CA ALA A 188 -8.84 10.58 -5.37
C ALA A 188 -8.10 9.46 -6.11
N PHE A 189 -7.98 8.28 -5.49
CA PHE A 189 -7.05 7.25 -5.95
C PHE A 189 -7.69 6.10 -6.73
N LEU A 190 -8.93 5.71 -6.44
CA LEU A 190 -9.55 4.58 -7.14
C LEU A 190 -9.95 4.86 -8.59
N PRO A 191 -10.46 6.05 -8.96
CA PRO A 191 -10.79 6.38 -10.35
C PRO A 191 -9.56 6.61 -11.24
N GLY A 192 -8.44 7.09 -10.67
CA GLY A 192 -7.22 7.44 -11.43
C GLY A 192 -6.37 6.24 -11.88
N LEU A 193 -6.83 5.02 -11.62
CA LEU A 193 -6.13 3.77 -11.95
C LEU A 193 -6.90 3.03 -13.05
N GLU A 194 -6.70 3.44 -14.30
CA GLU A 194 -7.17 2.69 -15.48
C GLU A 194 -6.33 1.41 -15.66
N ILE A 195 -6.97 0.33 -16.15
CA ILE A 195 -6.36 -0.99 -16.44
C ILE A 195 -5.89 -1.03 -17.90
#